data_AF-A0A1G7IES6-F1
#
_entry.id   AF-A0A1G7IES6-F1
#
_cell.length_a   1.000
_cell.length_b   1.000
_cell.length_c   1.000
_cell.angle_alpha   90.00
_cell.angle_beta   90.00
_cell.angle_gamma   90.00
#
_symmetry.space_group_name_H-M   'P 1'
#
loop_
_entity.id
_entity.type
_entity.pdbx_description
1 polymer ?
#
loop_
_entity_poly.entity_id
_entity_poly.type
_entity_poly.pdbx_seq_one_letter_code
_entity_poly.pdbx_strand_id
1 'polypeptide(L)'
;MSHAPFLFGAGGIILGFIGGIAIGSATSGSRINEAVADALAPGREAAQQAASTQQEALAALSERIGALEARLAESSGSDDLAARLGERMEAMKAEMASRMEAMSDSAKTQADTLRSALSELSGGMQEAAQMAAAAVAAKAGGSGAGEAAGGMTVTEPLAVGQTAMFADGAVRAFVARLDGQGGAVRLVVNGTTAELGSGGTARVPQGEGSCSVSVLGLSDGKVTLGSDCGSAPEAGAETPGAEGDAAGAGGDAAGAEGDAAEAGAEGAGAAGGGEAGGETAAPENGTRPGAVAVLADGKLRVFVSGVASDGSSARIAVNGVQTQTVEPGASVEVKAGDAACTLTVTGIGGGMVGLEASCG
;
A
#
# COMPACT_ATOMS: atom_id res chain seq x y z
N MET A 1 -46.90 -2.93 -22.04
CA MET A 1 -46.10 -3.92 -21.28
C MET A 1 -44.93 -3.16 -20.69
N SER A 2 -45.00 -2.88 -19.39
CA SER A 2 -44.13 -1.93 -18.69
C SER A 2 -42.89 -2.65 -18.21
N HIS A 3 -41.73 -2.30 -18.77
CA HIS A 3 -40.44 -2.77 -18.28
C HIS A 3 -39.89 -1.74 -17.30
N ALA A 4 -39.83 -2.10 -16.02
CA ALA A 4 -39.09 -1.37 -15.00
C ALA A 4 -37.61 -1.82 -15.03
N PRO A 5 -36.63 -0.92 -15.04
CA PRO A 5 -35.23 -1.31 -14.88
C PRO A 5 -34.93 -1.59 -13.40
N PHE A 6 -34.48 -2.81 -13.12
CA PHE A 6 -33.88 -3.18 -11.85
C PHE A 6 -32.52 -2.48 -11.72
N LEU A 7 -32.43 -1.57 -10.76
CA LEU A 7 -31.25 -0.80 -10.39
C LEU A 7 -30.48 -1.62 -9.35
N PHE A 8 -29.58 -2.50 -9.78
CA PHE A 8 -28.67 -3.21 -8.89
C PHE A 8 -27.55 -2.25 -8.45
N GLY A 9 -27.63 -1.82 -7.19
CA GLY A 9 -26.67 -0.91 -6.57
C GLY A 9 -25.38 -1.62 -6.17
N ALA A 10 -24.26 -1.03 -6.57
CA ALA A 10 -22.89 -1.37 -6.19
C ALA A 10 -22.50 -0.87 -4.77
N GLY A 11 -23.41 -1.00 -3.80
CA GLY A 11 -23.30 -0.34 -2.48
C GLY A 11 -23.16 -1.26 -1.26
N GLY A 12 -22.69 -2.51 -1.42
CA GLY A 12 -22.90 -3.55 -0.40
C GLY A 12 -21.68 -4.34 0.10
N ILE A 13 -20.45 -3.81 0.10
CA ILE A 13 -19.24 -4.58 0.52
C ILE A 13 -18.34 -3.83 1.53
N ILE A 14 -18.90 -3.16 2.55
CA ILE A 14 -18.06 -2.50 3.60
C ILE A 14 -18.27 -3.07 5.02
N LEU A 15 -19.22 -3.96 5.25
CA LEU A 15 -19.60 -4.37 6.62
C LEU A 15 -19.03 -5.72 7.13
N GLY A 16 -18.09 -6.35 6.43
CA GLY A 16 -17.64 -7.73 6.76
C GLY A 16 -16.27 -7.91 7.42
N PHE A 17 -15.42 -6.87 7.56
CA PHE A 17 -13.97 -7.10 7.75
C PHE A 17 -13.40 -6.80 9.15
N ILE A 18 -14.18 -6.31 10.11
CA ILE A 18 -13.63 -5.87 11.42
C ILE A 18 -13.58 -7.00 12.48
N GLY A 19 -14.05 -8.22 12.17
CA GLY A 19 -14.32 -9.24 13.19
C GLY A 19 -13.25 -10.30 13.53
N GLY A 20 -12.05 -10.33 12.94
CA GLY A 20 -11.27 -11.58 12.97
C GLY A 20 -9.76 -11.52 12.91
N ILE A 21 -9.08 -10.66 13.69
CA ILE A 21 -7.62 -10.80 13.89
C ILE A 21 -7.30 -10.78 15.38
N ALA A 22 -7.50 -11.94 16.00
CA ALA A 22 -6.78 -12.35 17.20
C ALA A 22 -6.66 -13.88 17.11
N ILE A 23 -5.52 -14.39 16.60
CA ILE A 23 -4.90 -15.69 16.90
C ILE A 23 -3.59 -15.80 16.09
N GLY A 24 -2.47 -15.97 16.81
CA GLY A 24 -1.36 -16.87 16.47
C GLY A 24 -0.48 -16.55 15.27
N SER A 25 0.64 -15.87 15.52
CA SER A 25 1.76 -15.75 14.60
C SER A 25 2.57 -17.05 14.48
N ALA A 26 2.30 -17.82 13.42
CA ALA A 26 3.23 -18.80 12.86
C ALA A 26 3.07 -18.88 11.33
N THR A 27 3.94 -18.14 10.63
CA THR A 27 4.50 -18.40 9.28
C THR A 27 3.65 -19.09 8.21
N SER A 28 3.20 -18.32 7.21
CA SER A 28 3.16 -18.69 5.77
C SER A 28 2.79 -17.45 4.93
N GLY A 29 3.79 -16.76 4.35
CA GLY A 29 3.55 -15.59 3.47
C GLY A 29 2.69 -15.88 2.24
N SER A 30 2.54 -17.17 1.88
CA SER A 30 1.63 -17.67 0.85
C SER A 30 0.15 -17.47 1.20
N ARG A 31 -0.27 -17.69 2.45
CA ARG A 31 -1.70 -17.58 2.83
C ARG A 31 -2.20 -16.14 2.93
N ILE A 32 -1.31 -15.20 3.22
CA ILE A 32 -1.65 -13.77 3.24
C ILE A 32 -1.85 -13.26 1.81
N ASN A 33 -0.98 -13.64 0.87
CA ASN A 33 -1.16 -13.30 -0.53
C ASN A 33 -2.42 -13.95 -1.12
N GLU A 34 -2.76 -15.17 -0.71
CA GLU A 34 -3.99 -15.85 -1.13
C GLU A 34 -5.23 -15.19 -0.54
N ALA A 35 -5.24 -14.83 0.75
CA ALA A 35 -6.35 -14.10 1.36
C ALA A 35 -6.52 -12.68 0.80
N VAL A 36 -5.43 -11.99 0.45
CA VAL A 36 -5.47 -10.69 -0.22
C VAL A 36 -5.96 -10.84 -1.66
N ALA A 37 -5.55 -11.89 -2.37
CA ALA A 37 -6.04 -12.19 -3.71
C ALA A 37 -7.54 -12.52 -3.71
N ASP A 38 -8.01 -13.32 -2.74
CA ASP A 38 -9.43 -13.64 -2.56
C ASP A 38 -10.26 -12.41 -2.19
N ALA A 39 -9.73 -11.54 -1.31
CA ALA A 39 -10.40 -10.29 -0.96
C ALA A 39 -10.50 -9.30 -2.14
N LEU A 40 -9.53 -9.34 -3.06
CA LEU A 40 -9.50 -8.50 -4.26
C LEU A 40 -10.18 -9.14 -5.48
N ALA A 41 -10.51 -10.43 -5.45
CA ALA A 41 -11.13 -11.14 -6.56
C ALA A 41 -12.47 -10.51 -7.00
N PRO A 42 -13.41 -10.16 -6.10
CA PRO A 42 -14.66 -9.51 -6.49
C PRO A 42 -14.45 -8.15 -7.15
N GLY A 43 -13.41 -7.41 -6.71
CA GLY A 43 -13.05 -6.11 -7.28
C GLY A 43 -12.45 -6.23 -8.69
N ARG A 44 -11.65 -7.28 -8.94
CA ARG A 44 -11.07 -7.55 -10.26
C ARG A 44 -12.11 -8.04 -11.25
N GLU A 45 -13.05 -8.87 -10.83
CA GLU A 45 -14.17 -9.31 -11.67
C GLU A 45 -15.06 -8.14 -12.07
N ALA A 46 -15.39 -7.25 -11.11
CA ALA A 46 -16.14 -6.04 -11.41
C ALA A 46 -15.38 -5.09 -12.36
N ALA A 47 -14.06 -4.93 -12.17
CA ALA A 47 -13.23 -4.12 -13.06
C ALA A 47 -13.09 -4.74 -14.47
N GLN A 48 -12.97 -6.07 -14.58
CA GLN A 48 -12.91 -6.76 -15.87
C GLN A 48 -14.24 -6.71 -16.62
N GLN A 49 -15.38 -6.83 -15.92
CA GLN A 49 -16.71 -6.64 -16.54
C GLN A 49 -16.91 -5.20 -17.01
N ALA A 50 -16.43 -4.20 -16.26
CA ALA A 50 -16.44 -2.81 -16.71
C ALA A 50 -15.54 -2.59 -17.94
N ALA A 51 -14.39 -3.26 -18.01
CA ALA A 51 -13.48 -3.17 -19.16
C ALA A 51 -14.06 -3.86 -20.42
N SER A 52 -14.70 -5.03 -20.27
CA SER A 52 -15.30 -5.74 -21.40
C SER A 52 -16.48 -4.97 -22.00
N THR A 53 -17.32 -4.36 -21.16
CA THR A 53 -18.42 -3.50 -21.62
C THR A 53 -17.92 -2.25 -22.34
N GLN A 54 -16.78 -1.67 -21.93
CA GLN A 54 -16.13 -0.59 -22.67
C GLN A 54 -15.58 -1.05 -24.03
N GLN A 55 -14.94 -2.22 -24.09
CA GLN A 55 -14.45 -2.79 -25.35
C GLN A 55 -15.60 -3.09 -26.33
N GLU A 56 -16.70 -3.66 -25.88
CA GLU A 56 -17.90 -3.89 -26.70
C GLU A 56 -18.50 -2.56 -27.20
N ALA A 57 -18.57 -1.54 -26.34
CA ALA A 57 -19.05 -0.22 -26.74
C ALA A 57 -18.16 0.43 -27.82
N LEU A 58 -16.84 0.28 -27.72
CA LEU A 58 -15.88 0.76 -28.73
C LEU A 58 -15.99 -0.02 -30.04
N ALA A 59 -16.13 -1.34 -29.98
CA ALA A 59 -16.36 -2.18 -31.15
C ALA A 59 -17.64 -1.76 -31.88
N ALA A 60 -18.75 -1.60 -31.15
CA ALA A 60 -20.01 -1.12 -31.70
C ALA A 60 -19.91 0.30 -32.29
N LEU A 61 -19.10 1.19 -31.69
CA LEU A 61 -18.86 2.52 -32.24
C LEU A 61 -18.09 2.44 -33.57
N SER A 62 -17.07 1.57 -33.65
CA SER A 62 -16.27 1.38 -34.86
C SER A 62 -17.09 0.86 -36.04
N GLU A 63 -18.02 -0.07 -35.80
CA GLU A 63 -18.93 -0.60 -36.82
C GLU A 63 -19.90 0.49 -37.33
N ARG A 64 -20.41 1.34 -36.42
CA ARG A 64 -21.26 2.47 -36.80
C ARG A 64 -20.52 3.51 -37.62
N ILE A 65 -19.24 3.74 -37.34
CA ILE A 65 -18.39 4.66 -38.14
C ILE A 65 -18.20 4.08 -39.55
N GLY A 66 -17.85 2.80 -39.68
CA GLY A 66 -17.72 2.16 -41.01
C GLY A 66 -19.03 2.20 -41.82
N ALA A 67 -20.17 1.98 -41.17
CA ALA A 67 -21.48 2.12 -41.83
C ALA A 67 -21.82 3.56 -42.23
N LEU A 68 -21.37 4.56 -41.45
CA LEU A 68 -21.50 5.98 -41.78
C LEU A 68 -20.61 6.35 -42.97
N GLU A 69 -19.36 5.88 -43.01
CA GLU A 69 -18.42 6.10 -44.12
C GLU A 69 -18.95 5.52 -45.43
N ALA A 70 -19.49 4.30 -45.41
CA ALA A 70 -20.10 3.67 -46.59
C ALA A 70 -21.30 4.49 -47.11
N ARG A 71 -22.17 4.98 -46.22
CA ARG A 71 -23.30 5.85 -46.60
C ARG A 71 -22.85 7.21 -47.12
N LEU A 72 -21.76 7.75 -46.59
CA LEU A 72 -21.20 9.03 -47.04
C LEU A 72 -20.61 8.89 -48.45
N ALA A 73 -19.91 7.79 -48.72
CA ALA A 73 -19.33 7.50 -50.05
C ALA A 73 -20.40 7.34 -51.13
N GLU A 74 -21.60 6.87 -50.77
CA GLU A 74 -22.73 6.70 -51.71
C GLU A 74 -23.54 8.00 -51.92
N SER A 75 -23.39 8.99 -51.03
CA SER A 75 -24.06 10.29 -51.11
C SER A 75 -23.18 11.33 -51.81
N SER A 76 -23.25 11.38 -53.14
CA SER A 76 -22.40 12.26 -53.98
C SER A 76 -22.96 13.69 -54.20
N GLY A 77 -23.94 14.14 -53.41
CA GLY A 77 -24.52 15.49 -53.50
C GLY A 77 -24.05 16.40 -52.35
N SER A 78 -23.09 17.29 -52.59
CA SER A 78 -22.39 18.09 -51.57
C SER A 78 -23.24 19.15 -50.86
N ASP A 79 -24.23 19.75 -51.54
CA ASP A 79 -24.95 20.92 -51.01
C ASP A 79 -26.08 20.54 -50.02
N ASP A 80 -26.81 19.45 -50.25
CA ASP A 80 -27.85 18.96 -49.32
C ASP A 80 -27.25 18.33 -48.06
N LEU A 81 -26.04 17.73 -48.20
CA LEU A 81 -25.32 17.09 -47.10
C LEU A 81 -24.88 18.13 -46.04
N ALA A 82 -24.37 19.27 -46.47
CA ALA A 82 -23.90 20.33 -45.56
C ALA A 82 -25.05 20.91 -44.71
N ALA A 83 -26.21 21.15 -45.34
CA ALA A 83 -27.39 21.64 -44.64
C ALA A 83 -27.91 20.63 -43.59
N ARG A 84 -28.03 19.35 -43.97
CA ARG A 84 -28.48 18.29 -43.05
C ARG A 84 -27.47 18.02 -41.93
N LEU A 85 -26.18 18.09 -42.22
CA LEU A 85 -25.13 17.90 -41.22
C LEU A 85 -25.14 19.05 -40.20
N GLY A 86 -25.37 20.29 -40.63
CA GLY A 86 -25.53 21.45 -39.75
C GLY A 86 -26.71 21.29 -38.79
N GLU A 87 -27.88 20.91 -39.30
CA GLU A 87 -29.07 20.65 -38.47
C GLU A 87 -28.82 19.51 -37.47
N ARG A 88 -28.10 18.46 -37.88
CA ARG A 88 -27.75 17.33 -37.02
C ARG A 88 -26.72 17.68 -35.95
N MET A 89 -25.72 18.53 -36.25
CA MET A 89 -24.75 19.00 -35.25
C MET A 89 -25.43 19.87 -34.19
N GLU A 90 -26.36 20.74 -34.58
CA GLU A 90 -27.06 21.58 -33.61
C GLU A 90 -28.01 20.75 -32.72
N ALA A 91 -28.67 19.73 -33.30
CA ALA A 91 -29.43 18.75 -32.52
C ALA A 91 -28.53 17.96 -31.55
N MET A 92 -27.34 17.51 -31.99
CA MET A 92 -26.38 16.80 -31.15
C MET A 92 -25.85 17.68 -30.01
N LYS A 93 -25.59 18.96 -30.28
CA LYS A 93 -25.17 19.93 -29.28
C LYS A 93 -26.26 20.15 -28.22
N ALA A 94 -27.52 20.26 -28.63
CA ALA A 94 -28.65 20.34 -27.71
C ALA A 94 -28.78 19.07 -26.85
N GLU A 95 -28.63 17.89 -27.46
CA GLU A 95 -28.63 16.60 -26.73
C GLU A 95 -27.47 16.52 -25.73
N MET A 96 -26.25 16.88 -26.15
CA MET A 96 -25.06 16.83 -25.30
C MET A 96 -25.14 17.82 -24.13
N ALA A 97 -25.67 19.02 -24.36
CA ALA A 97 -25.94 20.00 -23.30
C ALA A 97 -26.93 19.45 -22.26
N SER A 98 -28.05 18.86 -22.73
CA SER A 98 -29.02 18.19 -21.85
C SER A 98 -28.41 17.01 -21.08
N ARG A 99 -27.53 16.23 -21.72
CA ARG A 99 -26.81 15.13 -21.08
C ARG A 99 -25.81 15.59 -20.03
N MET A 100 -25.07 16.67 -20.28
CA MET A 100 -24.16 17.25 -19.30
C MET A 100 -24.91 17.81 -18.10
N GLU A 101 -26.06 18.44 -18.32
CA GLU A 101 -26.93 18.92 -17.24
C GLU A 101 -27.43 17.76 -16.37
N ALA A 102 -27.94 16.68 -16.99
CA ALA A 102 -28.34 15.47 -16.28
C ALA A 102 -27.18 14.78 -15.54
N MET A 103 -25.97 14.77 -16.12
CA MET A 103 -24.77 14.24 -15.48
C MET A 103 -24.35 15.10 -14.28
N SER A 104 -24.48 16.42 -14.38
CA SER A 104 -24.23 17.36 -13.28
C SER A 104 -25.22 17.15 -12.13
N ASP A 105 -26.51 16.99 -12.44
CA ASP A 105 -27.55 16.69 -11.43
C ASP A 105 -27.33 15.34 -10.75
N SER A 106 -26.91 14.33 -11.51
CA SER A 106 -26.54 13.02 -10.97
C SER A 106 -25.32 13.12 -10.06
N ALA A 107 -24.27 13.83 -10.48
CA ALA A 107 -23.07 14.05 -9.68
C ALA A 107 -23.38 14.80 -8.38
N LYS A 108 -24.26 15.79 -8.43
CA LYS A 108 -24.73 16.51 -7.24
C LYS A 108 -25.48 15.60 -6.27
N THR A 109 -26.39 14.77 -6.79
CA THR A 109 -27.13 13.79 -5.99
C THR A 109 -26.20 12.77 -5.33
N GLN A 110 -25.17 12.29 -6.05
CA GLN A 110 -24.14 11.42 -5.49
C GLN A 110 -23.34 12.12 -4.39
N ALA A 111 -22.95 13.39 -4.59
CA ALA A 111 -22.23 14.16 -3.60
C ALA A 111 -23.07 14.39 -2.32
N ASP A 112 -24.36 14.68 -2.46
CA ASP A 112 -25.29 14.83 -1.33
C ASP A 112 -25.50 13.51 -0.58
N THR A 113 -25.56 12.39 -1.31
CA THR A 113 -25.63 11.04 -0.72
C THR A 113 -24.37 10.70 0.07
N LEU A 114 -23.19 10.96 -0.49
CA LEU A 114 -21.91 10.75 0.19
C LEU A 114 -21.78 11.65 1.42
N ARG A 115 -22.21 12.92 1.32
CA ARG A 115 -22.21 13.85 2.46
C ARG A 115 -23.11 13.36 3.60
N SER A 116 -24.27 12.79 3.25
CA SER A 116 -25.21 12.22 4.21
C SER A 116 -24.63 10.98 4.89
N ALA A 117 -24.05 10.05 4.10
CA ALA A 117 -23.37 8.86 4.63
C ALA A 117 -22.17 9.21 5.52
N LEU A 118 -21.38 10.23 5.16
CA LEU A 118 -20.28 10.72 5.99
C LEU A 118 -20.78 11.37 7.30
N SER A 119 -21.90 12.08 7.24
CA SER A 119 -22.54 12.64 8.44
C SER A 119 -23.02 11.53 9.38
N GLU A 120 -23.69 10.50 8.86
CA GLU A 120 -24.11 9.32 9.62
C GLU A 120 -22.92 8.57 10.22
N LEU A 121 -21.86 8.34 9.42
CA LEU A 121 -20.64 7.70 9.89
C LEU A 121 -19.96 8.53 10.99
N SER A 122 -19.91 9.86 10.85
CA SER A 122 -19.33 10.75 11.87
C SER A 122 -20.12 10.74 13.18
N GLY A 123 -21.46 10.70 13.09
CA GLY A 123 -22.33 10.55 14.26
C GLY A 123 -22.13 9.18 14.93
N GLY A 124 -22.07 8.11 14.12
CA GLY A 124 -21.80 6.76 14.60
C GLY A 124 -20.42 6.62 15.26
N MET A 125 -19.39 7.28 14.75
CA MET A 125 -18.06 7.29 15.37
C MET A 125 -18.04 8.05 16.71
N GLN A 126 -18.79 9.15 16.83
CA GLN A 126 -18.92 9.87 18.10
C GLN A 126 -19.69 9.06 19.13
N GLU A 127 -20.75 8.37 18.72
CA GLU A 127 -21.51 7.46 19.58
C GLU A 127 -20.67 6.25 20.00
N ALA A 128 -19.94 5.63 19.07
CA ALA A 128 -18.99 4.55 19.36
C ALA A 128 -17.86 5.00 20.29
N ALA A 129 -17.32 6.21 20.10
CA ALA A 129 -16.31 6.78 20.98
C ALA A 129 -16.87 7.07 22.38
N GLN A 130 -18.10 7.56 22.50
CA GLN A 130 -18.78 7.76 23.77
C GLN A 130 -19.07 6.42 24.46
N MET A 131 -19.50 5.39 23.73
CA MET A 131 -19.70 4.04 24.28
C MET A 131 -18.37 3.42 24.73
N ALA A 132 -17.29 3.59 23.97
CA ALA A 132 -15.96 3.15 24.37
C ALA A 132 -15.46 3.89 25.62
N ALA A 133 -15.63 5.21 25.67
CA ALA A 133 -15.30 6.02 26.84
C ALA A 133 -16.14 5.64 28.06
N ALA A 134 -17.44 5.37 27.89
CA ALA A 134 -18.32 4.90 28.95
C ALA A 134 -17.96 3.49 29.42
N ALA A 135 -17.55 2.59 28.52
CA ALA A 135 -17.07 1.25 28.88
C ALA A 135 -15.75 1.32 29.66
N VAL A 136 -14.82 2.21 29.27
CA VAL A 136 -13.57 2.46 30.01
C VAL A 136 -13.88 3.10 31.37
N ALA A 137 -14.79 4.07 31.44
CA ALA A 137 -15.20 4.70 32.68
C ALA A 137 -15.94 3.74 33.63
N ALA A 138 -16.80 2.85 33.10
CA ALA A 138 -17.46 1.79 33.86
C ALA A 138 -16.46 0.76 34.38
N LYS A 139 -15.36 0.52 33.64
CA LYS A 139 -14.24 -0.32 34.08
C LYS A 139 -13.33 0.39 35.10
N ALA A 140 -13.26 1.73 35.07
CA ALA A 140 -12.47 2.57 35.99
C ALA A 140 -13.25 3.03 37.25
N GLY A 141 -14.57 2.84 37.29
CA GLY A 141 -15.44 3.21 38.41
C GLY A 141 -15.35 2.31 39.66
N GLY A 142 -14.47 1.31 39.66
CA GLY A 142 -14.01 0.69 40.89
C GLY A 142 -13.04 1.63 41.59
N SER A 143 -13.51 2.35 42.61
CA SER A 143 -12.70 3.14 43.55
C SER A 143 -11.59 2.28 44.17
N GLY A 144 -10.48 2.21 43.46
CA GLY A 144 -9.17 1.85 43.92
C GLY A 144 -8.23 2.70 43.08
N ALA A 145 -7.27 3.37 43.70
CA ALA A 145 -6.17 3.99 43.00
C ALA A 145 -5.64 3.00 41.95
N GLY A 146 -5.89 3.29 40.68
CA GLY A 146 -5.56 2.43 39.57
C GLY A 146 -4.06 2.38 39.43
N GLU A 147 -3.46 1.41 40.12
CA GLU A 147 -2.22 0.77 39.76
C GLU A 147 -2.31 0.48 38.25
N ALA A 148 -1.60 1.28 37.45
CA ALA A 148 -1.38 1.00 36.04
C ALA A 148 -1.00 -0.48 35.96
N ALA A 149 -1.67 -1.27 35.12
CA ALA A 149 -1.37 -2.69 34.93
C ALA A 149 0.16 -2.88 34.95
N GLY A 150 0.65 -3.42 36.06
CA GLY A 150 2.01 -3.20 36.53
C GLY A 150 2.99 -3.80 35.53
N GLY A 151 3.80 -2.96 34.90
CA GLY A 151 4.88 -3.43 34.02
C GLY A 151 5.06 -2.64 32.73
N MET A 152 4.18 -1.70 32.37
CA MET A 152 4.43 -0.84 31.21
C MET A 152 5.00 0.50 31.65
N THR A 153 6.27 0.76 31.30
CA THR A 153 6.89 2.07 31.44
C THR A 153 6.37 2.99 30.33
N VAL A 154 5.94 4.21 30.70
CA VAL A 154 5.36 5.18 29.76
C VAL A 154 6.23 6.43 29.74
N THR A 155 6.53 6.94 28.55
CA THR A 155 7.32 8.16 28.38
C THR A 155 6.45 9.41 28.50
N GLU A 156 7.08 10.54 28.75
CA GLU A 156 6.48 11.84 28.39
C GLU A 156 6.34 11.96 26.85
N PRO A 157 5.50 12.87 26.33
CA PRO A 157 5.35 13.09 24.89
C PRO A 157 6.66 13.56 24.22
N LEU A 158 7.13 12.80 23.23
CA LEU A 158 8.39 13.00 22.51
C LEU A 158 8.17 13.66 21.16
N ALA A 159 9.01 14.64 20.82
CA ALA A 159 9.08 15.25 19.50
C ALA A 159 10.08 14.53 18.58
N VAL A 160 10.04 14.86 17.28
CA VAL A 160 11.06 14.39 16.31
C VAL A 160 12.46 14.77 16.78
N GLY A 161 13.40 13.83 16.73
CA GLY A 161 14.77 14.01 17.19
C GLY A 161 15.00 13.60 18.66
N GLN A 162 13.94 13.26 19.41
CA GLN A 162 14.08 12.77 20.79
C GLN A 162 14.16 11.25 20.86
N THR A 163 14.73 10.74 21.96
CA THR A 163 14.89 9.31 22.21
C THR A 163 14.29 8.93 23.55
N ALA A 164 13.41 7.94 23.55
CA ALA A 164 13.02 7.22 24.75
C ALA A 164 14.06 6.16 25.11
N MET A 165 14.33 6.00 26.39
CA MET A 165 15.13 4.90 26.92
C MET A 165 14.25 4.03 27.81
N PHE A 166 14.22 2.73 27.54
CA PHE A 166 13.55 1.72 28.35
C PHE A 166 14.58 0.68 28.81
N ALA A 167 14.22 -0.13 29.82
CA ALA A 167 15.09 -1.18 30.37
C ALA A 167 16.53 -0.70 30.66
N ASP A 168 16.68 0.39 31.43
CA ASP A 168 17.97 0.98 31.78
C ASP A 168 18.86 1.33 30.57
N GLY A 169 18.24 1.64 29.43
CA GLY A 169 18.92 2.04 28.20
C GLY A 169 19.26 0.89 27.25
N ALA A 170 18.86 -0.35 27.57
CA ALA A 170 18.97 -1.51 26.66
C ALA A 170 18.04 -1.38 25.45
N VAL A 171 16.95 -0.61 25.57
CA VAL A 171 16.07 -0.28 24.44
C VAL A 171 16.02 1.21 24.25
N ARG A 172 16.41 1.66 23.06
CA ARG A 172 16.39 3.06 22.64
C ARG A 172 15.44 3.22 21.48
N ALA A 173 14.38 3.98 21.67
CA ALA A 173 13.41 4.30 20.62
C ALA A 173 13.56 5.79 20.23
N PHE A 174 14.13 6.04 19.06
CA PHE A 174 14.31 7.39 18.52
C PHE A 174 13.16 7.77 17.59
N VAL A 175 12.59 8.96 17.78
CA VAL A 175 11.51 9.49 16.94
C VAL A 175 12.12 10.12 15.69
N ALA A 176 12.18 9.37 14.59
CA ALA A 176 12.81 9.81 13.36
C ALA A 176 11.92 10.74 12.53
N ARG A 177 10.60 10.50 12.54
CA ARG A 177 9.63 11.35 11.85
C ARG A 177 8.24 11.17 12.46
N LEU A 178 7.47 12.25 12.51
CA LEU A 178 6.05 12.22 12.79
C LEU A 178 5.29 12.70 11.56
N ASP A 179 4.31 11.93 11.14
CA ASP A 179 3.38 12.35 10.09
C ASP A 179 2.22 13.11 10.73
N GLY A 180 2.21 14.43 10.54
CA GLY A 180 1.17 15.31 11.05
C GLY A 180 -0.20 15.12 10.39
N GLN A 181 -0.28 14.41 9.26
CA GLN A 181 -1.54 14.17 8.54
C GLN A 181 -1.98 12.70 8.62
N GLY A 182 -1.03 11.75 8.67
CA GLY A 182 -1.29 10.31 8.59
C GLY A 182 -1.38 9.54 9.90
N GLY A 183 -1.20 10.20 11.06
CA GLY A 183 -1.33 9.53 12.37
C GLY A 183 -0.30 8.43 12.61
N ALA A 184 0.83 8.47 11.88
CA ALA A 184 1.91 7.51 11.96
C ALA A 184 3.21 8.16 12.45
N VAL A 185 4.01 7.38 13.17
CA VAL A 185 5.35 7.72 13.62
C VAL A 185 6.35 6.74 13.02
N ARG A 186 7.47 7.27 12.51
CA ARG A 186 8.64 6.48 12.19
C ARG A 186 9.58 6.47 13.39
N LEU A 187 9.73 5.30 14.00
CA LEU A 187 10.65 5.06 15.09
C LEU A 187 11.89 4.32 14.59
N VAL A 188 13.03 4.59 15.20
CA VAL A 188 14.23 3.75 15.09
C VAL A 188 14.46 3.12 16.46
N VAL A 189 14.17 1.83 16.58
CA VAL A 189 14.27 1.08 17.83
C VAL A 189 15.50 0.17 17.76
N ASN A 190 16.52 0.45 18.58
CA ASN A 190 17.81 -0.25 18.56
C ASN A 190 18.45 -0.33 17.15
N GLY A 191 18.27 0.71 16.33
CA GLY A 191 18.80 0.78 14.97
C GLY A 191 17.86 0.25 13.88
N THR A 192 16.78 -0.48 14.25
CA THR A 192 15.78 -0.98 13.31
C THR A 192 14.67 0.05 13.14
N THR A 193 14.33 0.38 11.90
CA THR A 193 13.23 1.32 11.62
C THR A 193 11.88 0.61 11.65
N ALA A 194 10.90 1.21 12.33
CA ALA A 194 9.51 0.77 12.37
C ALA A 194 8.59 1.98 12.10
N GLU A 195 7.51 1.75 11.36
CA GLU A 195 6.47 2.75 11.12
C GLU A 195 5.19 2.29 11.80
N LEU A 196 4.72 3.05 12.80
CA LEU A 196 3.65 2.66 13.69
C LEU A 196 2.57 3.75 13.75
N GLY A 197 1.31 3.37 13.71
CA GLY A 197 0.20 4.27 14.04
C GLY A 197 -0.12 4.31 15.53
N SER A 198 -1.10 5.12 15.95
CA SER A 198 -1.69 5.05 17.30
C SER A 198 -2.13 3.62 17.64
N GLY A 199 -1.68 3.08 18.77
CA GLY A 199 -1.92 1.71 19.20
C GLY A 199 -1.01 0.66 18.53
N GLY A 200 -0.16 1.06 17.58
CA GLY A 200 0.79 0.18 16.93
C GLY A 200 1.91 -0.25 17.88
N THR A 201 2.42 -1.46 17.69
CA THR A 201 3.48 -2.04 18.52
C THR A 201 4.63 -2.56 17.66
N ALA A 202 5.85 -2.37 18.12
CA ALA A 202 7.05 -2.96 17.54
C ALA A 202 7.68 -3.93 18.55
N ARG A 203 8.01 -5.15 18.08
CA ARG A 203 8.73 -6.13 18.87
C ARG A 203 10.23 -5.82 18.86
N VAL A 204 10.83 -5.84 20.03
CA VAL A 204 12.26 -5.62 20.25
C VAL A 204 12.87 -6.90 20.81
N PRO A 205 13.77 -7.56 20.07
CA PRO A 205 14.48 -8.72 20.61
C PRO A 205 15.40 -8.29 21.77
N GLN A 206 15.37 -9.04 22.87
CA GLN A 206 16.22 -8.85 24.04
C GLN A 206 16.71 -10.22 24.55
N GLY A 207 17.98 -10.54 24.31
CA GLY A 207 18.54 -11.83 24.68
C GLY A 207 17.75 -12.98 24.04
N GLU A 208 17.20 -13.89 24.87
CA GLU A 208 16.36 -15.01 24.44
C GLU A 208 14.86 -14.66 24.36
N GLY A 209 14.48 -13.45 24.80
CA GLY A 209 13.10 -12.97 24.82
C GLY A 209 12.83 -11.88 23.78
N SER A 210 11.58 -11.42 23.74
CA SER A 210 11.20 -10.18 23.07
C SER A 210 10.32 -9.35 23.98
N CYS A 211 10.56 -8.05 23.97
CA CYS A 211 9.67 -7.07 24.56
C CYS A 211 9.02 -6.23 23.44
N SER A 212 8.15 -5.30 23.80
CA SER A 212 7.38 -4.48 22.90
C SER A 212 7.53 -3.00 23.25
N VAL A 213 7.57 -2.17 22.19
CA VAL A 213 7.44 -0.72 22.27
C VAL A 213 6.18 -0.35 21.52
N SER A 214 5.25 0.30 22.20
CA SER A 214 3.91 0.61 21.72
C SER A 214 3.72 2.12 21.62
N VAL A 215 2.98 2.57 20.61
CA VAL A 215 2.58 3.97 20.49
C VAL A 215 1.25 4.16 21.20
N LEU A 216 1.25 4.84 22.33
CA LEU A 216 0.05 5.04 23.14
C LEU A 216 -0.78 6.23 22.65
N GLY A 217 -0.14 7.22 22.03
CA GLY A 217 -0.83 8.36 21.43
C GLY A 217 0.06 9.20 20.55
N LEU A 218 -0.54 9.83 19.55
CA LEU A 218 0.06 10.89 18.74
C LEU A 218 -0.82 12.14 18.84
N SER A 219 -0.25 13.24 19.33
CA SER A 219 -0.96 14.53 19.43
C SER A 219 0.04 15.68 19.37
N ASP A 220 -0.37 16.80 18.77
CA ASP A 220 0.40 18.05 18.73
C ASP A 220 1.84 17.90 18.19
N GLY A 221 2.04 17.00 17.22
CA GLY A 221 3.37 16.71 16.67
C GLY A 221 4.31 16.04 17.68
N LYS A 222 3.75 15.34 18.67
CA LYS A 222 4.47 14.52 19.65
C LYS A 222 3.89 13.12 19.73
N VAL A 223 4.68 12.19 20.26
CA VAL A 223 4.30 10.79 20.46
C VAL A 223 4.56 10.35 21.88
N THR A 224 3.60 9.64 22.47
CA THR A 224 3.75 8.99 23.77
C THR A 224 4.03 7.51 23.53
N LEU A 225 5.13 7.00 24.08
CA LEU A 225 5.54 5.61 23.92
C LEU A 225 5.35 4.85 25.23
N GLY A 226 4.94 3.59 25.13
CA GLY A 226 4.88 2.63 26.22
C GLY A 226 5.78 1.45 25.93
N SER A 227 6.41 0.87 26.95
CA SER A 227 7.20 -0.34 26.77
C SER A 227 7.09 -1.27 27.97
N ASP A 228 6.96 -2.56 27.70
CA ASP A 228 7.09 -3.66 28.67
C ASP A 228 8.56 -4.13 28.80
N CYS A 229 9.50 -3.47 28.11
CA CYS A 229 10.92 -3.77 28.19
C CYS A 229 11.48 -3.35 29.55
N GLY A 230 12.07 -4.30 30.29
CA GLY A 230 12.79 -4.01 31.55
C GLY A 230 11.98 -4.22 32.81
N SER A 231 10.68 -4.52 32.70
CA SER A 231 10.01 -5.24 33.76
C SER A 231 10.57 -6.65 33.77
N ALA A 232 11.35 -6.98 34.81
CA ALA A 232 11.72 -8.36 35.05
C ALA A 232 10.44 -9.20 34.97
N PRO A 233 10.45 -10.34 34.25
CA PRO A 233 9.29 -11.21 34.26
C PRO A 233 9.06 -11.56 35.73
N GLU A 234 7.99 -11.03 36.33
CA GLU A 234 7.59 -11.47 37.65
C GLU A 234 7.33 -12.96 37.52
N ALA A 235 8.21 -13.75 38.13
CA ALA A 235 8.18 -15.19 38.03
C ALA A 235 6.85 -15.69 38.59
N GLY A 236 5.95 -16.07 37.68
CA GLY A 236 4.82 -16.96 37.94
C GLY A 236 3.74 -16.38 38.86
N ALA A 237 2.80 -15.61 38.30
CA ALA A 237 1.41 -15.81 38.70
C ALA A 237 0.95 -17.14 38.09
N GLU A 238 1.09 -18.21 38.86
CA GLU A 238 0.53 -19.52 38.56
C GLU A 238 -0.99 -19.36 38.36
N THR A 239 -1.44 -19.37 37.10
CA THR A 239 -2.85 -19.58 36.78
C THR A 239 -3.18 -21.04 37.16
N PRO A 240 -4.06 -21.30 38.14
CA PRO A 240 -4.47 -22.66 38.47
C PRO A 240 -5.18 -23.29 37.25
N GLY A 241 -4.73 -24.48 36.89
CA GLY A 241 -5.10 -25.20 35.69
C GLY A 241 -6.61 -25.47 35.58
N ALA A 242 -7.11 -25.30 34.36
CA ALA A 242 -8.27 -26.01 33.87
C ALA A 242 -7.76 -27.05 32.88
N GLU A 243 -7.56 -28.27 33.37
CA GLU A 243 -7.42 -29.47 32.55
C GLU A 243 -8.70 -29.65 31.73
N GLY A 244 -8.55 -29.71 30.41
CA GLY A 244 -9.61 -30.01 29.46
C GLY A 244 -9.05 -30.94 28.38
N ASP A 245 -9.12 -32.23 28.66
CA ASP A 245 -8.94 -33.33 27.70
C ASP A 245 -9.81 -33.12 26.46
N ALA A 246 -9.19 -33.11 25.28
CA ALA A 246 -9.86 -33.43 24.04
C ALA A 246 -8.87 -34.09 23.07
N ALA A 247 -8.94 -35.42 23.03
CA ALA A 247 -8.35 -36.27 22.02
C ALA A 247 -8.93 -36.01 20.63
N GLY A 248 -8.15 -36.26 19.58
CA GLY A 248 -8.74 -36.74 18.33
C GLY A 248 -8.04 -36.40 17.02
N ALA A 249 -7.55 -37.47 16.38
CA ALA A 249 -7.43 -37.71 14.94
C ALA A 249 -6.27 -37.07 14.18
N GLY A 250 -5.31 -37.94 13.85
CA GLY A 250 -4.35 -37.73 12.77
C GLY A 250 -4.97 -37.87 11.38
N GLY A 251 -4.19 -37.44 10.39
CA GLY A 251 -4.45 -37.67 8.97
C GLY A 251 -3.17 -37.42 8.18
N ASP A 252 -2.64 -38.50 7.62
CA ASP A 252 -1.59 -38.55 6.61
C ASP A 252 -1.85 -37.61 5.42
N ALA A 253 -0.80 -36.98 4.91
CA ALA A 253 -0.73 -36.59 3.50
C ALA A 253 0.74 -36.55 3.04
N ALA A 254 1.06 -37.51 2.19
CA ALA A 254 2.31 -37.62 1.46
C ALA A 254 2.35 -36.67 0.23
N GLY A 255 3.57 -36.25 -0.12
CA GLY A 255 4.04 -36.14 -1.51
C GLY A 255 3.69 -34.89 -2.30
N ALA A 256 4.71 -34.12 -2.67
CA ALA A 256 4.94 -33.67 -4.05
C ALA A 256 6.32 -32.99 -4.15
N GLU A 257 7.25 -33.70 -4.76
CA GLU A 257 8.46 -33.16 -5.39
C GLU A 257 8.05 -32.35 -6.63
N GLY A 258 8.78 -31.27 -6.92
CA GLY A 258 8.53 -30.42 -8.08
C GLY A 258 9.78 -29.65 -8.50
N ASP A 259 10.35 -30.12 -9.61
CA ASP A 259 11.53 -29.71 -10.36
C ASP A 259 11.90 -28.22 -10.42
N ALA A 260 13.21 -28.01 -10.34
CA ALA A 260 13.92 -26.83 -10.82
C ALA A 260 14.06 -26.86 -12.35
N ALA A 261 13.79 -25.72 -12.99
CA ALA A 261 14.18 -25.48 -14.37
C ALA A 261 14.87 -24.12 -14.47
N GLU A 262 16.20 -24.17 -14.60
CA GLU A 262 17.04 -23.10 -15.11
C GLU A 262 16.76 -22.87 -16.60
N ALA A 263 16.64 -21.60 -16.99
CA ALA A 263 16.85 -21.19 -18.38
C ALA A 263 17.53 -19.82 -18.37
N GLY A 264 18.80 -19.81 -18.73
CA GLY A 264 19.57 -18.60 -19.03
C GLY A 264 19.27 -18.07 -20.42
N ALA A 265 19.46 -16.76 -20.59
CA ALA A 265 19.70 -16.15 -21.89
C ALA A 265 20.53 -14.87 -21.69
N GLU A 266 21.81 -14.97 -22.03
CA GLU A 266 22.71 -13.83 -22.25
C GLU A 266 22.32 -13.11 -23.55
N GLY A 267 22.23 -11.78 -23.50
CA GLY A 267 22.00 -10.94 -24.67
C GLY A 267 22.75 -9.62 -24.51
N ALA A 268 24.01 -9.60 -24.96
CA ALA A 268 24.82 -8.39 -25.05
C ALA A 268 24.45 -7.59 -26.32
N GLY A 269 24.39 -6.26 -26.23
CA GLY A 269 24.47 -5.43 -27.45
C GLY A 269 24.04 -3.98 -27.35
N ALA A 270 25.04 -3.10 -27.44
CA ALA A 270 25.05 -1.79 -28.11
C ALA A 270 24.61 -0.53 -27.34
N ALA A 271 25.64 0.24 -26.98
CA ALA A 271 25.59 1.67 -26.70
C ALA A 271 25.23 2.48 -27.96
N GLY A 272 24.38 3.50 -27.80
CA GLY A 272 24.08 4.51 -28.81
C GLY A 272 23.61 5.78 -28.11
N GLY A 273 24.34 6.89 -28.33
CA GLY A 273 24.12 8.15 -27.65
C GLY A 273 23.05 9.05 -28.29
N GLY A 274 22.52 9.94 -27.46
CA GLY A 274 21.93 11.24 -27.83
C GLY A 274 20.50 11.22 -28.33
N GLU A 275 19.56 11.72 -27.50
CA GLU A 275 18.73 12.91 -27.75
C GLU A 275 17.63 13.04 -26.68
N ALA A 276 17.44 14.27 -26.19
CA ALA A 276 16.55 14.60 -25.09
C ALA A 276 15.10 14.70 -25.55
N GLY A 277 14.17 14.13 -24.76
CA GLY A 277 12.73 14.44 -24.82
C GLY A 277 11.78 13.26 -25.05
N GLY A 278 12.27 12.02 -25.10
CA GLY A 278 11.42 10.83 -25.12
C GLY A 278 11.12 10.36 -23.71
N GLU A 279 9.83 10.14 -23.40
CA GLU A 279 9.38 9.38 -22.24
C GLU A 279 10.22 8.09 -22.15
N THR A 280 11.13 8.06 -21.19
CA THR A 280 12.18 7.04 -21.18
C THR A 280 11.51 5.71 -20.84
N ALA A 281 11.52 4.79 -21.79
CA ALA A 281 10.89 3.49 -21.64
C ALA A 281 11.36 2.83 -20.34
N ALA A 282 10.41 2.29 -19.58
CA ALA A 282 10.73 1.66 -18.31
C ALA A 282 11.73 0.52 -18.52
N PRO A 283 12.79 0.42 -17.70
CA PRO A 283 13.74 -0.68 -17.82
C PRO A 283 13.03 -2.02 -17.55
N GLU A 284 13.26 -3.03 -18.39
CA GLU A 284 12.56 -4.32 -18.33
C GLU A 284 12.76 -5.05 -16.99
N ASN A 285 13.92 -4.86 -16.36
CA ASN A 285 14.27 -5.43 -15.05
C ASN A 285 14.46 -4.33 -13.98
N GLY A 286 13.57 -3.33 -13.99
CA GLY A 286 13.64 -2.20 -13.07
C GLY A 286 13.29 -2.54 -11.61
N THR A 287 13.98 -1.91 -10.66
CA THR A 287 13.68 -1.96 -9.22
C THR A 287 12.79 -0.78 -8.83
N ARG A 288 11.71 -1.04 -8.08
CA ARG A 288 10.76 -0.01 -7.60
C ARG A 288 11.21 0.66 -6.30
N PRO A 289 10.78 1.91 -6.03
CA PRO A 289 10.90 2.53 -4.71
C PRO A 289 10.37 1.62 -3.60
N GLY A 290 11.11 1.52 -2.50
CA GLY A 290 10.82 0.64 -1.38
C GLY A 290 11.37 -0.78 -1.50
N ALA A 291 11.90 -1.17 -2.67
CA ALA A 291 12.52 -2.47 -2.87
C ALA A 291 14.05 -2.45 -2.69
N VAL A 292 14.62 -3.63 -2.45
CA VAL A 292 16.07 -3.88 -2.41
C VAL A 292 16.44 -4.77 -3.58
N ALA A 293 17.33 -4.29 -4.45
CA ALA A 293 17.99 -5.11 -5.45
C ALA A 293 19.22 -5.79 -4.85
N VAL A 294 19.40 -7.06 -5.16
CA VAL A 294 20.57 -7.85 -4.77
C VAL A 294 21.37 -8.16 -6.03
N LEU A 295 22.60 -7.66 -6.10
CA LEU A 295 23.44 -7.69 -7.30
C LEU A 295 24.81 -8.32 -7.00
N ALA A 296 25.53 -8.72 -8.05
CA ALA A 296 26.87 -9.32 -7.96
C ALA A 296 26.95 -10.46 -6.94
N ASP A 297 26.11 -11.49 -7.12
CA ASP A 297 26.04 -12.68 -6.25
C ASP A 297 25.77 -12.37 -4.76
N GLY A 298 25.03 -11.30 -4.49
CA GLY A 298 24.70 -10.89 -3.12
C GLY A 298 25.72 -9.99 -2.45
N LYS A 299 26.80 -9.62 -3.14
CA LYS A 299 27.82 -8.71 -2.60
C LYS A 299 27.35 -7.27 -2.51
N LEU A 300 26.39 -6.88 -3.34
CA LEU A 300 25.77 -5.55 -3.29
C LEU A 300 24.28 -5.65 -3.00
N ARG A 301 23.83 -4.84 -2.03
CA ARG A 301 22.42 -4.61 -1.73
C ARG A 301 22.10 -3.15 -2.01
N VAL A 302 21.26 -2.88 -3.00
CA VAL A 302 20.88 -1.52 -3.38
C VAL A 302 19.43 -1.28 -2.99
N PHE A 303 19.19 -0.40 -2.03
CA PHE A 303 17.85 0.03 -1.66
C PHE A 303 17.45 1.25 -2.48
N VAL A 304 16.30 1.18 -3.16
CA VAL A 304 15.75 2.29 -3.93
C VAL A 304 14.75 3.03 -3.05
N SER A 305 15.10 4.24 -2.60
CA SER A 305 14.23 5.04 -1.71
C SER A 305 13.22 5.90 -2.47
N GLY A 306 13.49 6.24 -3.73
CA GLY A 306 12.61 7.06 -4.55
C GLY A 306 13.12 7.21 -5.97
N VAL A 307 12.22 7.50 -6.89
CA VAL A 307 12.49 7.80 -8.31
C VAL A 307 11.76 9.10 -8.64
N ALA A 308 12.42 10.04 -9.32
CA ALA A 308 11.80 11.27 -9.76
C ALA A 308 10.74 10.98 -10.83
N SER A 309 9.62 11.70 -10.80
CA SER A 309 8.49 11.46 -11.70
C SER A 309 8.81 11.74 -13.17
N ASP A 310 9.83 12.56 -13.44
CA ASP A 310 10.32 12.89 -14.78
C ASP A 310 11.40 11.90 -15.27
N GLY A 311 11.75 10.88 -14.47
CA GLY A 311 12.80 9.92 -14.79
C GLY A 311 14.22 10.50 -14.76
N SER A 312 14.40 11.75 -14.29
CA SER A 312 15.71 12.41 -14.31
C SER A 312 16.70 11.83 -13.29
N SER A 313 16.21 11.29 -12.19
CA SER A 313 17.05 10.84 -11.08
C SER A 313 16.38 9.80 -10.18
N ALA A 314 17.20 9.03 -9.49
CA ALA A 314 16.78 8.07 -8.48
C ALA A 314 17.59 8.27 -7.20
N ARG A 315 16.96 8.04 -6.04
CA ARG A 315 17.62 8.04 -4.74
C ARG A 315 17.87 6.61 -4.29
N ILE A 316 19.14 6.20 -4.30
CA ILE A 316 19.57 4.85 -3.94
C ILE A 316 20.47 4.86 -2.71
N ALA A 317 20.48 3.77 -1.95
CA ALA A 317 21.48 3.52 -0.91
C ALA A 317 22.14 2.17 -1.16
N VAL A 318 23.47 2.14 -1.28
CA VAL A 318 24.23 0.91 -1.49
C VAL A 318 24.76 0.41 -0.16
N ASN A 319 24.53 -0.87 0.13
CA ASN A 319 24.90 -1.57 1.37
C ASN A 319 24.43 -0.86 2.66
N GLY A 320 23.33 -0.09 2.58
CA GLY A 320 22.69 0.54 3.74
C GLY A 320 23.44 1.72 4.36
N VAL A 321 24.50 2.23 3.72
CA VAL A 321 25.37 3.26 4.32
C VAL A 321 24.79 4.66 4.20
N GLN A 322 24.54 5.13 2.97
CA GLN A 322 24.05 6.48 2.72
C GLN A 322 23.18 6.54 1.47
N THR A 323 22.09 7.30 1.53
CA THR A 323 21.28 7.57 0.33
C THR A 323 21.95 8.66 -0.51
N GLN A 324 22.09 8.41 -1.81
CA GLN A 324 22.58 9.36 -2.80
C GLN A 324 21.64 9.43 -4.00
N THR A 325 21.59 10.60 -4.63
CA THR A 325 20.85 10.81 -5.87
C THR A 325 21.78 10.47 -7.04
N VAL A 326 21.28 9.68 -7.97
CA VAL A 326 22.00 9.24 -9.17
C VAL A 326 21.16 9.50 -10.41
N GLU A 327 21.83 9.82 -11.50
CA GLU A 327 21.24 10.05 -12.82
C GLU A 327 21.36 8.78 -13.69
N PRO A 328 20.56 8.62 -14.75
CA PRO A 328 20.76 7.54 -15.72
C PRO A 328 22.17 7.58 -16.30
N GLY A 329 22.82 6.42 -16.40
CA GLY A 329 24.20 6.27 -16.85
C GLY A 329 25.26 6.55 -15.78
N ALA A 330 24.89 6.99 -14.58
CA ALA A 330 25.84 7.21 -13.50
C ALA A 330 26.39 5.88 -12.96
N SER A 331 27.70 5.86 -12.66
CA SER A 331 28.38 4.75 -11.99
C SER A 331 28.83 5.16 -10.59
N VAL A 332 28.69 4.24 -9.64
CA VAL A 332 29.06 4.42 -8.23
C VAL A 332 30.04 3.31 -7.84
N GLU A 333 31.25 3.71 -7.44
CA GLU A 333 32.22 2.77 -6.89
C GLU A 333 31.92 2.48 -5.42
N VAL A 334 31.86 1.20 -5.05
CA VAL A 334 31.53 0.75 -3.71
C VAL A 334 32.48 -0.36 -3.31
N LYS A 335 33.05 -0.27 -2.11
CA LYS A 335 33.81 -1.37 -1.52
C LYS A 335 32.85 -2.35 -0.85
N ALA A 336 32.93 -3.63 -1.24
CA ALA A 336 32.15 -4.71 -0.66
C ALA A 336 33.10 -5.81 -0.16
N GLY A 337 33.44 -5.75 1.13
CA GLY A 337 34.53 -6.56 1.68
C GLY A 337 35.87 -6.14 1.10
N ASP A 338 36.62 -7.10 0.55
CA ASP A 338 37.93 -6.88 -0.07
C ASP A 338 37.86 -6.54 -1.57
N ALA A 339 36.68 -6.65 -2.20
CA ALA A 339 36.48 -6.39 -3.62
C ALA A 339 36.03 -4.94 -3.88
N ALA A 340 36.45 -4.39 -5.01
CA ALA A 340 35.93 -3.13 -5.53
C ALA A 340 34.79 -3.44 -6.50
N CYS A 341 33.61 -2.89 -6.24
CA CYS A 341 32.46 -3.05 -7.11
C CYS A 341 32.07 -1.73 -7.76
N THR A 342 31.62 -1.79 -9.01
CA THR A 342 31.02 -0.68 -9.72
C THR A 342 29.54 -0.97 -9.93
N LEU A 343 28.68 -0.10 -9.41
CA LEU A 343 27.23 -0.12 -9.66
C LEU A 343 26.92 0.91 -10.75
N THR A 344 26.24 0.52 -11.82
CA THR A 344 25.81 1.41 -12.91
C THR A 344 24.28 1.48 -12.97
N VAL A 345 23.76 2.70 -13.09
CA VAL A 345 22.33 2.94 -13.32
C VAL A 345 22.07 2.91 -14.82
N THR A 346 21.43 1.86 -15.33
CA THR A 346 21.24 1.69 -16.79
C THR A 346 20.11 2.55 -17.33
N GLY A 347 19.14 2.92 -16.51
CA GLY A 347 18.02 3.76 -16.90
C GLY A 347 17.06 4.04 -15.75
N ILE A 348 16.24 5.08 -15.90
CA ILE A 348 15.20 5.45 -14.95
C ILE A 348 13.94 5.80 -15.75
N GLY A 349 12.84 5.11 -15.47
CA GLY A 349 11.60 5.25 -16.24
C GLY A 349 10.46 4.42 -15.68
N GLY A 350 9.21 4.82 -15.92
CA GLY A 350 8.01 4.11 -15.43
C GLY A 350 7.98 3.91 -13.91
N GLY A 351 8.61 4.81 -13.14
CA GLY A 351 8.74 4.68 -11.68
C GLY A 351 9.70 3.57 -11.22
N MET A 352 10.59 3.10 -12.08
CA MET A 352 11.57 2.05 -11.79
C MET A 352 12.99 2.50 -12.16
N VAL A 353 14.00 1.87 -11.55
CA VAL A 353 15.42 2.10 -11.86
C VAL A 353 16.09 0.80 -12.31
N GLY A 354 16.74 0.84 -13.46
CA GLY A 354 17.59 -0.25 -13.97
C GLY A 354 18.96 -0.18 -13.30
N LEU A 355 19.42 -1.31 -12.76
CA LEU A 355 20.67 -1.39 -12.00
C LEU A 355 21.49 -2.59 -12.48
N GLU A 356 22.77 -2.36 -12.75
CA GLU A 356 23.76 -3.40 -13.05
C GLU A 356 24.98 -3.23 -12.15
N ALA A 357 25.65 -4.31 -11.80
CA ALA A 357 26.88 -4.22 -11.02
C ALA A 357 27.92 -5.25 -11.44
N SER A 358 29.19 -4.85 -11.36
CA SER A 358 30.35 -5.70 -11.54
C SER A 358 31.31 -5.55 -10.35
N CYS A 359 31.93 -6.63 -9.91
CA CYS A 359 32.92 -6.62 -8.83
C CYS A 359 34.21 -7.31 -9.30
N GLY A 360 35.37 -6.72 -8.99
CA GLY A 360 36.69 -7.22 -9.36
C GLY A 360 37.77 -6.95 -8.32
#